data_AF-A0A1I3LGJ9-F1
#
_entry.id   AF-A0A1I3LGJ9-F1
#
_cell.length_a   1.000
_cell.length_b   1.000
_cell.length_c   1.000
_cell.angle_alpha   90.00
_cell.angle_beta   90.00
_cell.angle_gamma   90.00
#
_symmetry.space_group_name_H-M   'P 1'
#
loop_
_entity.id
_entity.type
_entity.pdbx_description
1 polymer ?
#
loop_
_entity_poly.entity_id
_entity_poly.type
_entity_poly.pdbx_seq_one_letter_code
_entity_poly.pdbx_strand_id
1 'polypeptide(L)' 'MPRFTVEVKFQQERTKEITVYARDEAEAEEKACDRVMAWDEVIDAEAMNVMED' A
#
# COMPACT_ATOMS: atom_id res chain seq x y z
N MET A 1 0.62 12.74 -12.13
CA MET A 1 -0.27 11.98 -11.22
C MET A 1 0.26 12.22 -9.83
N PRO A 2 -0.60 12.55 -8.86
CA PRO A 2 -0.17 12.71 -7.47
C PRO A 2 0.53 11.44 -6.97
N ARG A 3 1.43 11.65 -6.01
CA ARG A 3 2.26 10.61 -5.41
C ARG A 3 1.73 10.37 -4.00
N PHE A 4 1.42 9.11 -3.70
CA PHE A 4 0.93 8.71 -2.38
C PHE A 4 1.93 7.76 -1.74
N THR A 5 2.17 7.98 -0.46
CA THR A 5 2.92 7.06 0.39
C THR A 5 1.91 6.26 1.21
N VAL A 6 1.92 4.94 1.02
CA VAL A 6 1.02 4.01 1.69
C VAL A 6 1.84 3.11 2.61
N GLU A 7 1.50 3.13 3.90
CA GLU A 7 2.03 2.20 4.88
C GLU A 7 1.13 0.95 4.93
N VAL A 8 1.73 -0.20 4.62
CA VAL A 8 1.03 -1.49 4.60
C VAL A 8 1.53 -2.35 5.74
N LYS A 9 0.60 -2.92 6.52
CA LYS A 9 0.90 -3.81 7.64
C LYS A 9 0.65 -5.27 7.24
N PHE A 10 1.60 -6.14 7.61
CA PHE A 10 1.56 -7.58 7.36
C PHE A 10 1.17 -8.35 8.63
N GLN A 11 0.69 -9.60 8.47
CA GLN A 11 0.33 -10.48 9.59
C GLN A 11 1.48 -10.75 10.60
N GLN A 12 2.75 -10.57 10.21
CA GLN A 12 3.91 -10.69 11.10
C GLN A 12 4.34 -9.35 11.74
N GLU A 13 3.43 -8.39 11.86
CA GLU A 13 3.68 -7.03 12.40
C GLU A 13 4.79 -6.26 11.67
N ARG A 14 5.17 -6.70 10.48
CA ARG A 14 6.04 -5.91 9.61
C ARG A 14 5.18 -4.81 9.02
N THR A 15 5.73 -3.60 8.97
CA THR A 15 5.21 -2.50 8.17
C THR A 15 6.18 -2.21 7.04
N LYS A 16 5.65 -1.86 5.87
CA LYS A 16 6.48 -1.38 4.77
C LYS A 16 5.77 -0.23 4.08
N GLU A 17 6.52 0.83 3.90
CA GLU A 17 6.08 1.98 3.13
C GLU A 17 6.30 1.70 1.65
N ILE A 18 5.26 1.94 0.86
CA ILE A 18 5.33 1.89 -0.59
C ILE A 18 4.83 3.19 -1.18
N THR A 19 5.52 3.64 -2.21
CA THR A 19 5.07 4.80 -2.99
C THR A 19 4.28 4.31 -4.19
N VAL A 20 3.07 4.82 -4.35
CA VAL A 20 2.19 4.52 -5.48
C VAL A 20 1.76 5.81 -6.17
N TYR A 21 1.55 5.72 -7.48
CA TYR A 21 1.02 6.81 -8.29
C TYR A 21 -0.46 6.53 -8.59
N ALA A 22 -1.31 7.40 -8.08
CA ALA A 22 -2.77 7.30 -8.18
C ALA A 22 -3.36 8.70 -8.43
N ARG A 23 -4.65 8.78 -8.68
CA ARG A 23 -5.39 10.05 -8.84
C ARG A 23 -5.98 10.54 -7.53
N ASP A 24 -6.27 9.62 -6.62
CA ASP A 24 -6.90 9.83 -5.33
C ASP A 24 -6.47 8.74 -4.34
N GLU A 25 -6.81 8.94 -3.06
CA GLU A 25 -6.44 8.04 -1.96
C GLU A 25 -7.04 6.63 -2.12
N ALA A 26 -8.25 6.51 -2.69
CA ALA A 26 -8.90 5.21 -2.87
C ALA A 26 -8.23 4.38 -3.97
N GLU A 27 -7.87 5.02 -5.11
CA GLU A 27 -7.05 4.37 -6.14
C GLU A 27 -5.64 4.03 -5.61
N ALA A 28 -5.09 4.84 -4.72
CA ALA A 28 -3.79 4.57 -4.08
C ALA A 28 -3.86 3.32 -3.19
N GLU A 29 -4.92 3.18 -2.38
CA GLU A 29 -5.16 2.02 -1.54
C GLU A 29 -5.31 0.73 -2.36
N GLU A 30 -6.16 0.74 -3.38
CA GLU A 30 -6.40 -0.43 -4.25
C GLU A 30 -5.09 -0.89 -4.93
N LYS A 31 -4.34 0.05 -5.50
CA LYS A 31 -3.03 -0.26 -6.13
C LYS A 31 -1.99 -0.73 -5.13
N ALA A 32 -1.99 -0.17 -3.92
CA ALA A 32 -1.09 -0.57 -2.86
C ALA A 32 -1.37 -2.02 -2.44
N CYS A 33 -2.63 -2.37 -2.19
CA CYS A 33 -3.05 -3.73 -1.85
C CYS A 33 -2.73 -4.72 -2.98
N ASP A 34 -3.07 -4.42 -4.23
CA ASP A 34 -2.74 -5.28 -5.39
C ASP A 34 -1.24 -5.53 -5.53
N ARG A 35 -0.44 -4.46 -5.41
CA ARG A 35 1.01 -4.56 -5.52
C ARG A 35 1.63 -5.39 -4.40
N VAL A 36 1.04 -5.34 -3.22
CA VAL A 36 1.49 -6.07 -2.04
C VAL A 36 1.01 -7.53 -2.05
N MET A 37 -0.22 -7.80 -2.49
CA MET A 37 -0.72 -9.16 -2.71
C MET A 37 0.08 -9.90 -3.79
N ALA A 38 0.69 -9.17 -4.73
CA ALA A 38 1.60 -9.75 -5.71
C ALA A 38 2.98 -10.14 -5.15
N TRP A 39 3.28 -9.88 -3.88
CA TRP A 39 4.54 -10.32 -3.27
C TRP A 39 4.42 -11.77 -2.81
N ASP A 40 5.30 -12.63 -3.33
CA ASP A 40 5.33 -14.09 -3.12
C ASP A 40 5.35 -14.52 -1.63
N GLU A 41 5.79 -13.64 -0.74
CA GLU A 41 5.90 -13.88 0.71
C GLU A 41 4.70 -13.37 1.53
N VAL A 42 3.71 -12.75 0.89
CA VAL A 42 2.60 -12.06 1.56
C VAL A 42 1.31 -12.86 1.39
N ILE A 43 0.88 -13.48 2.49
CA ILE A 43 -0.39 -14.23 2.56
C ILE A 43 -1.59 -13.29 2.66
N ASP A 44 -1.40 -12.12 3.29
CA ASP A 44 -2.46 -11.15 3.57
C ASP A 44 -1.86 -9.76 3.88
N ALA A 45 -2.51 -8.69 3.44
CA ALA A 45 -2.02 -7.32 3.57
C ALA A 45 -3.14 -6.29 3.73
N GLU A 46 -2.96 -5.35 4.66
CA GLU A 46 -3.91 -4.27 4.91
C GLU A 46 -3.19 -2.91 4.91
N ALA A 47 -3.74 -1.94 4.19
CA ALA A 47 -3.26 -0.56 4.20
C ALA A 47 -3.70 0.13 5.51
N MET A 48 -2.76 0.74 6.24
CA MET A 48 -3.04 1.40 7.53
C MET A 48 -2.95 2.92 7.48
N ASN A 49 -2.12 3.48 6.60
CA ASN A 49 -1.90 4.92 6.53
C ASN A 49 -1.62 5.34 5.09
N VAL A 50 -2.39 6.30 4.57
CA VAL A 50 -2.22 6.87 3.22
C VAL A 50 -1.93 8.36 3.39
N MET A 51 -0.80 8.82 2.87
CA MET A 51 -0.39 10.24 2.90
C MET A 51 -0.07 10.74 1.49
N GLU A 52 -0.62 11.90 1.12
CA GLU A 52 -0.28 12.62 -0.11
C GLU A 52 1.04 13.39 0.08
N ASP A 53 1.94 13.29 -0.90
CA ASP A 53 3.30 13.88 -0.86
C ASP A 53 3.44 15.13 -1.73
#